data_AF-A0AAN1TVJ6-F1
#
_entry.id   AF-A0AAN1TVJ6-F1
#
_cell.length_a   1.000
_cell.length_b   1.000
_cell.length_c   1.000
_cell.angle_alpha   90.00
_cell.angle_beta   90.00
_cell.angle_gamma   90.00
#
_symmetry.space_group_name_H-M   'P 1'
#
loop_
_entity.id
_entity.type
_entity.pdbx_description
1 polymer ?
#
loop_
_entity_poly.entity_id
_entity_poly.type
_entity_poly.pdbx_seq_one_letter_code
_entity_poly.pdbx_strand_id
1 'polypeptide(L)'
;MRDMVLRGLHLFPLSSQGTLPKTLPAPGEGAEGLDLILFCSSGELGVMQQQDIAAWSRQQAFCQLSPRRAFVSLACASWYAALLEFERSPCRHAEIWVIESPASFIQERLDCAGLGHGGAGLTVQPGIARMVLQKCQAKHGELVLEACALFAKPAGLRGTEQLIKRYGAWLAAGLGDDHAAGWVSFAIATGWSDQLLAGLSHWFPQLMERLTRLPSMETDTVHLLAIKPLHELHREIAQRHSGTLFITTLAAGGRIGCVVVRTAERALPGAVQRDKPHAVPVPAGSMLPGMPPDYCDPQYRYVDNQYFLTEMTLCSQCSRTWNDYE
;
A
#
# COMPACT_ATOMS: atom_id res chain seq x y z
N MET A 1 -3.28 -21.72 9.68
CA MET A 1 -3.31 -20.39 9.01
C MET A 1 -1.99 -20.24 8.26
N ARG A 2 -1.90 -19.42 7.21
CA ARG A 2 -0.66 -19.29 6.42
C ARG A 2 -0.10 -17.89 6.58
N ASP A 3 1.19 -17.79 6.83
CA ASP A 3 1.93 -16.55 6.99
C ASP A 3 2.09 -15.87 5.62
N MET A 4 2.03 -14.54 5.57
CA MET A 4 2.39 -13.78 4.38
C MET A 4 3.90 -13.52 4.38
N VAL A 5 4.64 -14.36 3.68
CA VAL A 5 6.10 -14.31 3.62
C VAL A 5 6.57 -13.45 2.46
N LEU A 6 7.49 -12.52 2.73
CA LEU A 6 8.16 -11.71 1.72
C LEU A 6 9.20 -12.56 0.96
N ARG A 7 9.05 -12.64 -0.36
CA ARG A 7 9.95 -13.38 -1.26
C ARG A 7 10.86 -12.50 -2.07
N GLY A 8 10.45 -11.26 -2.35
CA GLY A 8 11.26 -10.30 -3.07
C GLY A 8 10.73 -8.88 -2.88
N LEU A 9 11.65 -7.93 -2.85
CA LEU A 9 11.35 -6.50 -2.83
C LEU A 9 12.38 -5.78 -3.70
N HIS A 10 11.90 -5.09 -4.71
CA HIS A 10 12.73 -4.33 -5.65
C HIS A 10 12.15 -2.92 -5.81
N LEU A 11 13.04 -1.93 -5.77
CA LEU A 11 12.72 -0.52 -6.00
C LEU A 11 13.35 -0.09 -7.32
N PHE A 12 12.56 0.53 -8.18
CA PHE A 12 12.96 1.01 -9.49
C PHE A 12 12.75 2.53 -9.54
N PRO A 13 13.83 3.31 -9.72
CA PRO A 13 13.68 4.76 -9.84
C PRO A 13 12.99 5.09 -11.17
N LEU A 14 11.96 5.95 -11.14
CA LEU A 14 11.47 6.57 -12.36
C LEU A 14 12.38 7.72 -12.77
N SER A 15 12.45 8.02 -14.06
CA SER A 15 13.11 9.25 -14.49
C SER A 15 12.36 10.46 -13.93
N SER A 16 13.02 11.61 -13.86
CA SER A 16 12.36 12.88 -13.49
C SER A 16 11.21 13.26 -14.43
N GLN A 17 11.16 12.65 -15.62
CA GLN A 17 10.09 12.82 -16.61
C GLN A 17 8.97 11.76 -16.47
N GLY A 18 9.03 10.89 -15.46
CA GLY A 18 8.04 9.83 -15.24
C GLY A 18 8.16 8.63 -16.17
N THR A 19 9.22 8.54 -16.98
CA THR A 19 9.36 7.44 -17.95
C THR A 19 9.74 6.13 -17.26
N LEU A 20 9.08 5.04 -17.65
CA LEU A 20 9.42 3.69 -17.19
C LEU A 20 10.90 3.35 -17.44
N PRO A 21 11.59 2.68 -16.51
CA PRO A 21 12.96 2.21 -16.72
C PRO A 21 13.01 1.18 -17.84
N LYS A 22 14.04 1.25 -18.70
CA LYS A 22 14.23 0.26 -19.78
C LYS A 22 14.45 -1.17 -19.25
N THR A 23 14.90 -1.29 -18.02
CA THR A 23 15.18 -2.56 -17.33
C THR A 23 14.01 -3.02 -16.46
N LEU A 24 12.84 -2.37 -16.55
CA LEU A 24 11.67 -2.76 -15.78
C LEU A 24 11.13 -4.10 -16.31
N PRO A 25 11.09 -5.16 -15.49
CA PRO A 25 10.60 -6.45 -15.95
C PRO A 25 9.09 -6.41 -16.24
N ALA A 26 8.62 -7.30 -17.10
CA ALA A 26 7.18 -7.44 -17.33
C ALA A 26 6.49 -7.95 -16.05
N PRO A 27 5.22 -7.58 -15.80
CA PRO A 27 4.45 -8.16 -14.69
C PRO A 27 4.39 -9.70 -14.79
N GLY A 28 4.75 -10.38 -13.69
CA GLY A 28 4.91 -11.84 -13.60
C GLY A 28 6.28 -12.38 -14.01
N GLU A 29 7.17 -11.56 -14.58
CA GLU A 29 8.49 -12.03 -15.03
C GLU A 29 9.36 -12.47 -13.86
N GLY A 30 9.89 -13.70 -13.93
CA GLY A 30 10.76 -14.27 -12.90
C GLY A 30 10.06 -14.68 -11.60
N ALA A 31 8.72 -14.61 -11.52
CA ALA A 31 7.96 -15.08 -10.35
C ALA A 31 7.22 -16.38 -10.68
N GLU A 32 7.68 -17.53 -10.17
CA GLU A 32 7.06 -18.83 -10.48
C GLU A 32 5.71 -19.05 -9.77
N GLY A 33 4.75 -19.63 -10.49
CA GLY A 33 3.47 -20.06 -9.92
C GLY A 33 2.62 -18.92 -9.36
N LEU A 34 2.64 -17.76 -10.03
CA LEU A 34 1.90 -16.59 -9.60
C LEU A 34 0.38 -16.77 -9.79
N ASP A 35 -0.41 -16.45 -8.75
CA ASP A 35 -1.88 -16.51 -8.82
C ASP A 35 -2.51 -15.13 -9.04
N LEU A 36 -1.83 -14.06 -8.59
CA LEU A 36 -2.37 -12.72 -8.47
C LEU A 36 -1.31 -11.65 -8.75
N ILE A 37 -1.65 -10.66 -9.57
CA ILE A 37 -0.92 -9.39 -9.72
C ILE A 37 -1.82 -8.26 -9.23
N LEU A 38 -1.35 -7.52 -8.24
CA LEU A 38 -2.00 -6.32 -7.74
C LEU A 38 -1.20 -5.10 -8.16
N PHE A 39 -1.86 -4.14 -8.80
CA PHE A 39 -1.32 -2.81 -9.05
C PHE A 39 -1.93 -1.85 -8.04
N CYS A 40 -1.16 -0.89 -7.54
CA CYS A 40 -1.69 0.14 -6.68
C CYS A 40 -0.87 1.43 -6.80
N SER A 41 -1.49 2.56 -6.49
CA SER A 41 -0.88 3.89 -6.61
C SER A 41 -1.61 4.87 -5.71
N SER A 42 -0.93 5.91 -5.24
CA SER A 42 -1.61 7.07 -4.67
C SER A 42 -2.42 7.87 -5.69
N GLY A 43 -2.02 7.83 -6.97
CA GLY A 43 -2.75 8.41 -8.10
C GLY A 43 -3.92 7.55 -8.62
N GLU A 44 -4.26 6.49 -7.90
CA GLU A 44 -5.36 5.56 -8.20
C GLU A 44 -5.30 4.96 -9.62
N LEU A 45 -6.44 4.50 -10.15
CA LEU A 45 -6.54 3.81 -11.44
C LEU A 45 -6.06 4.67 -12.62
N GLY A 46 -6.00 5.99 -12.47
CA GLY A 46 -5.62 6.94 -13.52
C GLY A 46 -4.17 6.78 -13.93
N VAL A 47 -3.32 6.27 -13.03
CA VAL A 47 -1.95 5.88 -13.35
C VAL A 47 -1.92 4.78 -14.41
N MET A 48 -2.87 3.85 -14.38
CA MET A 48 -2.98 2.78 -15.38
C MET A 48 -3.53 3.25 -16.73
N GLN A 49 -3.92 4.51 -16.85
CA GLN A 49 -4.43 5.12 -18.09
C GLN A 49 -3.33 5.86 -18.86
N GLN A 50 -2.15 6.07 -18.23
CA GLN A 50 -0.98 6.58 -18.92
C GLN A 50 -0.48 5.53 -19.93
N GLN A 51 -0.18 5.97 -21.15
CA GLN A 51 0.02 5.06 -22.30
C GLN A 51 1.14 4.04 -22.07
N ASP A 52 2.26 4.48 -21.53
CA ASP A 52 3.43 3.64 -21.25
C ASP A 52 3.17 2.65 -20.12
N ILE A 53 2.55 3.08 -19.02
CA ILE A 53 2.15 2.24 -17.90
C ILE A 53 1.11 1.21 -18.34
N ALA A 54 0.09 1.62 -19.11
CA ALA A 54 -0.94 0.74 -19.65
C ALA A 54 -0.36 -0.32 -20.60
N ALA A 55 0.59 0.09 -21.45
CA ALA A 55 1.28 -0.82 -22.38
C ALA A 55 2.13 -1.84 -21.60
N TRP A 56 2.92 -1.37 -20.63
CA TRP A 56 3.75 -2.23 -19.79
C TRP A 56 2.91 -3.18 -18.92
N SER A 57 1.84 -2.70 -18.29
CA SER A 57 1.01 -3.50 -17.40
C SER A 57 0.25 -4.63 -18.11
N ARG A 58 0.12 -4.53 -19.44
CA ARG A 58 -0.51 -5.56 -20.30
C ARG A 58 0.50 -6.59 -20.81
N GLN A 59 1.79 -6.35 -20.66
CA GLN A 59 2.80 -7.36 -20.99
C GLN A 59 2.51 -8.63 -20.17
N GLN A 60 2.74 -9.77 -20.81
CA GLN A 60 2.58 -11.07 -20.19
C GLN A 60 3.89 -11.83 -20.40
N ALA A 61 4.48 -12.31 -19.31
CA ALA A 61 5.57 -13.25 -19.41
C ALA A 61 5.06 -14.50 -20.13
N PHE A 62 5.69 -14.83 -21.27
CA PHE A 62 5.46 -16.11 -21.95
C PHE A 62 5.72 -17.22 -20.93
N CYS A 63 4.80 -18.20 -20.82
CA CYS A 63 4.89 -19.42 -19.99
C CYS A 63 4.15 -19.48 -18.64
N GLN A 64 3.23 -18.57 -18.31
CA GLN A 64 2.40 -18.70 -17.09
C GLN A 64 0.90 -18.80 -17.37
N LEU A 65 0.20 -19.66 -16.62
CA LEU A 65 -1.25 -19.53 -16.42
C LEU A 65 -1.53 -18.08 -16.06
N SER A 66 -2.50 -17.45 -16.74
CA SER A 66 -2.67 -16.00 -16.61
C SER A 66 -3.11 -15.65 -15.18
N PRO A 67 -2.28 -14.97 -14.38
CA PRO A 67 -2.65 -14.61 -13.01
C PRO A 67 -3.81 -13.63 -13.03
N ARG A 68 -4.67 -13.66 -12.01
CA ARG A 68 -5.69 -12.62 -11.83
C ARG A 68 -4.98 -11.28 -11.70
N ARG A 69 -5.49 -10.24 -12.35
CA ARG A 69 -4.95 -8.88 -12.28
C ARG A 69 -5.99 -7.94 -11.71
N ALA A 70 -5.60 -7.14 -10.73
CA ALA A 70 -6.49 -6.13 -10.16
C ALA A 70 -5.70 -4.87 -9.81
N PHE A 71 -6.40 -3.75 -9.79
CA PHE A 71 -5.93 -2.50 -9.25
C PHE A 71 -6.57 -2.26 -7.88
N VAL A 72 -5.77 -1.89 -6.89
CA VAL A 72 -6.23 -1.54 -5.55
C VAL A 72 -5.93 -0.08 -5.29
N SER A 73 -6.93 0.68 -4.81
CA SER A 73 -6.76 2.12 -4.55
C SER A 73 -7.16 2.50 -3.13
N LEU A 74 -6.30 3.32 -2.51
CA LEU A 74 -6.54 3.99 -1.23
C LEU A 74 -5.55 5.13 -0.96
N ALA A 75 -5.31 6.01 -1.94
CA ALA A 75 -4.32 7.11 -1.84
C ALA A 75 -2.94 6.61 -1.35
N CYS A 76 -2.28 7.31 -0.42
CA CYS A 76 -0.99 6.88 0.14
C CYS A 76 -1.05 5.56 0.95
N ALA A 77 -2.25 5.03 1.22
CA ALA A 77 -2.44 3.74 1.88
C ALA A 77 -2.72 2.59 0.90
N SER A 78 -2.61 2.82 -0.41
CA SER A 78 -2.83 1.84 -1.47
C SER A 78 -2.03 0.54 -1.30
N TRP A 79 -0.78 0.61 -0.83
CA TRP A 79 0.03 -0.60 -0.56
C TRP A 79 -0.57 -1.47 0.55
N TYR A 80 -0.98 -0.88 1.67
CA TYR A 80 -1.64 -1.62 2.76
C TYR A 80 -2.96 -2.25 2.29
N ALA A 81 -3.72 -1.54 1.46
CA ALA A 81 -4.92 -2.09 0.84
C ALA A 81 -4.59 -3.30 -0.05
N ALA A 82 -3.50 -3.26 -0.82
CA ALA A 82 -3.06 -4.40 -1.62
C ALA A 82 -2.63 -5.59 -0.76
N LEU A 83 -1.99 -5.36 0.40
CA LEU A 83 -1.72 -6.41 1.38
C LEU A 83 -3.00 -7.06 1.90
N LEU A 84 -4.01 -6.24 2.25
CA LEU A 84 -5.31 -6.73 2.72
C LEU A 84 -6.09 -7.48 1.62
N GLU A 85 -6.00 -7.04 0.36
CA GLU A 85 -6.53 -7.77 -0.80
C GLU A 85 -5.88 -9.13 -0.91
N PHE A 86 -4.55 -9.18 -0.86
CA PHE A 86 -3.85 -10.44 -0.90
C PHE A 86 -4.24 -11.32 0.29
N GLU A 87 -4.22 -10.80 1.53
CA GLU A 87 -4.61 -11.51 2.76
C GLU A 87 -5.99 -12.16 2.65
N ARG A 88 -7.01 -11.42 2.20
CA ARG A 88 -8.38 -11.96 2.05
C ARG A 88 -8.53 -12.93 0.88
N SER A 89 -7.71 -12.81 -0.17
CA SER A 89 -7.86 -13.61 -1.39
C SER A 89 -7.53 -15.10 -1.16
N PRO A 90 -8.08 -16.03 -1.95
CA PRO A 90 -7.68 -17.43 -1.89
C PRO A 90 -6.29 -17.70 -2.52
N CYS A 91 -5.72 -16.71 -3.20
CA CYS A 91 -4.43 -16.78 -3.89
C CYS A 91 -3.30 -17.04 -2.89
N ARG A 92 -2.31 -17.83 -3.32
CA ARG A 92 -1.16 -18.23 -2.50
C ARG A 92 0.08 -17.43 -2.86
N HIS A 93 0.26 -17.06 -4.12
CA HIS A 93 1.38 -16.24 -4.59
C HIS A 93 0.86 -14.96 -5.23
N ALA A 94 1.40 -13.82 -4.78
CA ALA A 94 1.05 -12.53 -5.32
C ALA A 94 2.28 -11.68 -5.64
N GLU A 95 2.14 -10.89 -6.68
CA GLU A 95 3.05 -9.82 -7.03
C GLU A 95 2.30 -8.50 -6.84
N ILE A 96 2.89 -7.56 -6.11
CA ILE A 96 2.34 -6.24 -5.86
C ILE A 96 3.25 -5.21 -6.53
N TRP A 97 2.68 -4.43 -7.43
CA TRP A 97 3.30 -3.29 -8.07
C TRP A 97 2.76 -2.01 -7.46
N VAL A 98 3.65 -1.19 -6.90
CA VAL A 98 3.33 0.17 -6.45
C VAL A 98 3.93 1.15 -7.44
N ILE A 99 3.11 2.00 -8.03
CA ILE A 99 3.52 2.89 -9.12
C ILE A 99 3.15 4.31 -8.72
N GLU A 100 4.15 5.18 -8.59
CA GLU A 100 3.92 6.60 -8.25
C GLU A 100 4.27 7.50 -9.42
N SER A 101 3.25 8.24 -9.87
CA SER A 101 3.32 9.17 -10.99
C SER A 101 4.05 10.47 -10.61
N PRO A 102 4.47 11.26 -11.61
CA PRO A 102 5.07 12.59 -11.38
C PRO A 102 4.17 13.52 -10.56
N ALA A 103 4.80 14.50 -9.91
CA ALA A 103 4.15 15.47 -9.03
C ALA A 103 2.96 16.19 -9.67
N SER A 104 3.02 16.51 -10.97
CA SER A 104 1.93 17.18 -11.68
C SER A 104 0.64 16.36 -11.69
N PHE A 105 0.73 15.06 -11.95
CA PHE A 105 -0.41 14.16 -11.95
C PHE A 105 -1.00 14.02 -10.55
N ILE A 106 -0.14 13.83 -9.54
CA ILE A 106 -0.59 13.71 -8.14
C ILE A 106 -1.22 15.03 -7.66
N GLN A 107 -0.65 16.17 -8.01
CA GLN A 107 -1.20 17.48 -7.66
C GLN A 107 -2.59 17.67 -8.27
N GLU A 108 -2.80 17.32 -9.54
CA GLU A 108 -4.13 17.35 -10.16
C GLU A 108 -5.15 16.52 -9.35
N ARG A 109 -4.76 15.32 -8.89
CA ARG A 109 -5.63 14.48 -8.05
C ARG A 109 -5.94 15.12 -6.70
N LEU A 110 -4.95 15.76 -6.07
CA LEU A 110 -5.13 16.49 -4.82
C LEU A 110 -6.03 17.72 -4.99
N ASP A 111 -5.87 18.46 -6.09
CA ASP A 111 -6.71 19.60 -6.46
C ASP A 111 -8.17 19.14 -6.62
N CYS A 112 -8.40 18.06 -7.36
CA CYS A 112 -9.74 17.47 -7.55
C CYS A 112 -10.35 16.98 -6.22
N ALA A 113 -9.52 16.51 -5.29
CA ALA A 113 -9.96 16.10 -3.95
C ALA A 113 -10.27 17.29 -3.01
N GLY A 114 -10.07 18.53 -3.46
CA GLY A 114 -10.17 19.73 -2.62
C GLY A 114 -9.07 19.80 -1.55
N LEU A 115 -7.99 19.03 -1.72
CA LEU A 115 -6.80 19.03 -0.87
C LEU A 115 -5.69 19.93 -1.43
N GLY A 116 -5.91 20.50 -2.62
CA GLY A 116 -4.90 21.16 -3.45
C GLY A 116 -4.96 22.68 -3.52
N HIS A 117 -4.92 23.36 -2.37
CA HIS A 117 -4.71 24.81 -2.34
C HIS A 117 -3.43 25.16 -1.58
N GLY A 118 -2.30 25.14 -2.31
CA GLY A 118 -1.07 25.84 -1.92
C GLY A 118 0.01 25.00 -1.25
N GLY A 119 0.42 23.89 -1.88
CA GLY A 119 1.65 23.20 -1.47
C GLY A 119 2.88 24.04 -1.76
N ALA A 120 3.28 24.92 -0.84
CA ALA A 120 4.69 25.26 -0.73
C ALA A 120 5.46 23.96 -0.44
N GLY A 121 6.24 23.46 -1.41
CA GLY A 121 7.34 22.52 -1.14
C GLY A 121 7.10 21.02 -1.26
N LEU A 122 5.91 20.53 -1.66
CA LEU A 122 5.67 19.08 -1.81
C LEU A 122 6.33 18.53 -3.09
N THR A 123 7.55 18.03 -2.98
CA THR A 123 8.23 17.33 -4.06
C THR A 123 7.85 15.85 -4.01
N VAL A 124 6.89 15.45 -4.84
CA VAL A 124 6.61 14.03 -5.07
C VAL A 124 7.79 13.40 -5.78
N GLN A 125 8.34 12.33 -5.21
CA GLN A 125 9.35 11.53 -5.86
C GLN A 125 8.67 10.35 -6.58
N PRO A 126 8.67 10.32 -7.93
CA PRO A 126 8.11 9.22 -8.68
C PRO A 126 8.96 7.96 -8.50
N GLY A 127 8.31 6.80 -8.54
CA GLY A 127 9.01 5.52 -8.40
C GLY A 127 8.10 4.34 -8.67
N ILE A 128 8.73 3.19 -8.91
CA ILE A 128 8.04 1.91 -9.01
C ILE A 128 8.64 0.95 -8.00
N ALA A 129 7.81 0.19 -7.31
CA ALA A 129 8.26 -0.91 -6.50
C ALA A 129 7.55 -2.18 -6.88
N ARG A 130 8.28 -3.29 -6.75
CA ARG A 130 7.78 -4.65 -6.93
C ARG A 130 7.98 -5.41 -5.63
N MET A 131 6.92 -6.02 -5.14
CA MET A 131 6.93 -6.90 -3.98
C MET A 131 6.35 -8.26 -4.36
N VAL A 132 7.04 -9.35 -4.01
CA VAL A 132 6.57 -10.72 -4.22
C VAL A 132 6.26 -11.35 -2.86
N LEU A 133 5.05 -11.85 -2.69
CA LEU A 133 4.55 -12.43 -1.45
C LEU A 133 4.03 -13.85 -1.65
N GLN A 134 4.17 -14.66 -0.61
CA GLN A 134 3.66 -16.03 -0.59
C GLN A 134 2.97 -16.37 0.74
N LYS A 135 1.76 -16.92 0.66
CA LYS A 135 1.06 -17.53 1.80
C LYS A 135 1.55 -18.94 2.04
N CYS A 136 2.45 -19.11 3.00
CA CYS A 136 3.03 -20.39 3.37
C CYS A 136 3.36 -20.43 4.87
N GLN A 137 3.94 -21.54 5.33
CA GLN A 137 4.51 -21.57 6.68
C GLN A 137 5.90 -20.93 6.61
N ALA A 138 6.12 -19.88 7.39
CA ALA A 138 7.40 -19.19 7.42
C ALA A 138 8.50 -20.08 7.99
N LYS A 139 9.66 -20.09 7.32
CA LYS A 139 10.89 -20.71 7.83
C LYS A 139 11.63 -19.73 8.72
N HIS A 140 12.47 -20.27 9.62
CA HIS A 140 13.31 -19.44 10.48
C HIS A 140 14.14 -18.45 9.67
N GLY A 141 14.15 -17.18 10.08
CA GLY A 141 14.86 -16.10 9.40
C GLY A 141 14.10 -15.47 8.22
N GLU A 142 12.92 -15.98 7.84
CA GLU A 142 12.11 -15.36 6.79
C GLU A 142 11.36 -14.13 7.31
N LEU A 143 11.17 -13.13 6.45
CA LEU A 143 10.40 -11.93 6.76
C LEU A 143 8.91 -12.18 6.56
N VAL A 144 8.14 -11.96 7.61
CA VAL A 144 6.69 -12.17 7.65
C VAL A 144 6.00 -10.84 7.81
N LEU A 145 5.04 -10.56 6.92
CA LEU A 145 4.07 -9.49 7.06
C LEU A 145 2.96 -10.04 7.94
N GLU A 146 3.14 -9.90 9.25
CA GLU A 146 2.32 -10.59 10.23
C GLU A 146 0.90 -10.03 10.21
N ALA A 147 0.76 -8.71 10.35
CA ALA A 147 -0.54 -8.03 10.45
C ALA A 147 -0.58 -6.81 9.56
N CYS A 148 -1.74 -6.54 8.97
CA CYS A 148 -2.02 -5.32 8.21
C CYS A 148 -3.37 -4.74 8.66
N ALA A 149 -3.49 -3.42 8.68
CA ALA A 149 -4.72 -2.73 9.02
C ALA A 149 -4.84 -1.37 8.33
N LEU A 150 -6.07 -0.94 8.11
CA LEU A 150 -6.44 0.41 7.68
C LEU A 150 -7.44 0.98 8.69
N PHE A 151 -7.04 2.02 9.39
CA PHE A 151 -7.95 2.74 10.29
C PHE A 151 -8.48 3.99 9.60
N ALA A 152 -9.79 4.17 9.57
CA ALA A 152 -10.44 5.38 9.09
C ALA A 152 -10.93 6.20 10.28
N LYS A 153 -10.75 7.53 10.26
CA LYS A 153 -11.32 8.42 11.28
C LYS A 153 -12.85 8.36 11.21
N PRO A 154 -13.58 7.91 12.25
CA PRO A 154 -15.05 7.92 12.23
C PRO A 154 -15.63 9.33 12.09
N ALA A 155 -16.88 9.43 11.65
CA ALA A 155 -17.60 10.70 11.60
C ALA A 155 -17.83 11.29 13.01
N GLY A 156 -18.00 12.61 13.08
CA GLY A 156 -18.35 13.32 14.30
C GLY A 156 -17.16 13.83 15.14
N LEU A 157 -17.47 14.55 16.21
CA LEU A 157 -16.50 15.31 17.02
C LEU A 157 -15.46 14.43 17.72
N ARG A 158 -15.80 13.17 18.03
CA ARG A 158 -14.91 12.21 18.70
C ARG A 158 -14.15 11.31 17.73
N GLY A 159 -14.27 11.52 16.42
CA GLY A 159 -13.64 10.66 15.42
C GLY A 159 -12.12 10.55 15.58
N THR A 160 -11.43 11.66 15.87
CA THR A 160 -9.97 11.65 16.09
C THR A 160 -9.58 10.85 17.33
N GLU A 161 -10.30 11.03 18.44
CA GLU A 161 -10.08 10.26 19.68
C GLU A 161 -10.26 8.76 19.42
N GLN A 162 -11.35 8.36 18.76
CA GLN A 162 -11.64 6.96 18.45
C GLN A 162 -10.59 6.35 17.52
N LEU A 163 -10.13 7.09 16.51
CA LEU A 163 -9.06 6.67 15.63
C LEU A 163 -7.78 6.36 16.44
N ILE A 164 -7.35 7.29 17.29
CA ILE A 164 -6.13 7.14 18.08
C ILE A 164 -6.23 5.95 19.04
N LYS A 165 -7.39 5.77 19.70
CA LYS A 165 -7.60 4.64 20.61
C LYS A 165 -7.54 3.29 19.90
N ARG A 166 -8.17 3.17 18.73
CA ARG A 166 -8.12 1.92 17.94
C ARG A 166 -6.71 1.65 17.40
N TYR A 167 -6.05 2.68 16.89
CA TYR A 167 -4.68 2.57 16.40
C TYR A 167 -3.68 2.20 17.52
N GLY A 168 -3.76 2.85 18.68
CA GLY A 168 -2.92 2.51 19.84
C GLY A 168 -3.18 1.10 20.38
N ALA A 169 -4.44 0.65 20.40
CA ALA A 169 -4.77 -0.73 20.76
C ALA A 169 -4.19 -1.74 19.76
N TRP A 170 -4.20 -1.43 18.46
CA TRP A 170 -3.59 -2.28 17.42
C TRP A 170 -2.07 -2.36 17.57
N LEU A 171 -1.39 -1.24 17.84
CA LEU A 171 0.04 -1.22 18.12
C LEU A 171 0.38 -2.07 19.35
N ALA A 172 -0.38 -1.91 20.45
CA ALA A 172 -0.18 -2.70 21.67
C ALA A 172 -0.38 -4.20 21.43
N ALA A 173 -1.41 -4.58 20.66
CA ALA A 173 -1.65 -5.97 20.30
C ALA A 173 -0.56 -6.55 19.40
N GLY A 174 -0.08 -5.78 18.43
CA GLY A 174 1.02 -6.17 17.55
C GLY A 174 2.34 -6.35 18.32
N LEU A 175 2.57 -5.54 19.36
CA LEU A 175 3.80 -5.62 20.15
C LEU A 175 3.84 -6.89 21.01
N GLY A 176 2.69 -7.31 21.54
CA GLY A 176 2.60 -8.50 22.40
C GLY A 176 3.58 -8.44 23.57
N ASP A 177 4.35 -9.52 23.73
CA ASP A 177 5.35 -9.67 24.80
C ASP A 177 6.70 -9.01 24.48
N ASP A 178 6.89 -8.46 23.27
CA ASP A 178 8.18 -7.90 22.86
C ASP A 178 8.59 -6.69 23.69
N HIS A 179 9.78 -6.73 24.29
CA HIS A 179 10.24 -5.64 25.14
C HIS A 179 10.42 -4.30 24.40
N ALA A 180 10.74 -4.34 23.11
CA ALA A 180 10.85 -3.17 22.26
C ALA A 180 10.55 -3.52 20.80
N ALA A 181 10.09 -2.53 20.03
CA ALA A 181 9.89 -2.64 18.59
C ALA A 181 10.34 -1.37 17.86
N GLY A 182 10.84 -1.53 16.64
CA GLY A 182 11.06 -0.42 15.71
C GLY A 182 9.73 0.12 15.21
N TRP A 183 9.61 1.44 15.06
CA TRP A 183 8.42 2.07 14.52
C TRP A 183 8.75 3.19 13.55
N VAL A 184 8.49 2.94 12.27
CA VAL A 184 8.43 3.98 11.24
C VAL A 184 7.06 4.64 11.33
N SER A 185 7.05 5.80 11.99
CA SER A 185 5.81 6.54 12.27
C SER A 185 5.18 7.13 11.02
N PHE A 186 3.86 7.28 11.04
CA PHE A 186 3.06 7.98 10.04
C PHE A 186 3.35 9.49 9.95
N ALA A 187 4.19 10.03 10.84
CA ALA A 187 4.42 11.45 10.98
C ALA A 187 5.00 12.09 9.70
N ILE A 188 4.42 13.24 9.37
CA ILE A 188 4.79 14.15 8.28
C ILE A 188 4.52 15.57 8.81
N ALA A 189 5.13 16.63 8.28
CA ALA A 189 4.91 18.01 8.77
C ALA A 189 3.47 18.52 8.53
N THR A 190 2.54 18.01 9.33
CA THR A 190 1.14 18.38 9.36
C THR A 190 0.69 18.40 10.82
N GLY A 191 -0.09 19.41 11.19
CA GLY A 191 -0.63 19.51 12.55
C GLY A 191 -1.56 18.34 12.91
N TRP A 192 -2.11 17.63 11.92
CA TRP A 192 -2.89 16.42 12.17
C TRP A 192 -2.00 15.26 12.67
N SER A 193 -0.80 15.10 12.11
CA SER A 193 0.13 14.07 12.59
C SER A 193 0.59 14.34 14.03
N ASP A 194 0.83 15.61 14.38
CA ASP A 194 1.21 16.02 15.74
C ASP A 194 0.09 15.72 16.74
N GLN A 195 -1.17 15.98 16.36
CA GLN A 195 -2.33 15.64 17.19
C GLN A 195 -2.46 14.13 17.43
N LEU A 196 -2.22 13.30 16.40
CA LEU A 196 -2.25 11.85 16.54
C LEU A 196 -1.14 11.35 17.48
N LEU A 197 0.08 11.86 17.31
CA LEU A 197 1.22 11.53 18.18
C LEU A 197 1.00 11.96 19.63
N ALA A 198 0.47 13.17 19.84
CA ALA A 198 0.15 13.67 21.17
C ALA A 198 -0.91 12.80 21.86
N GLY A 199 -1.97 12.41 21.13
CA GLY A 199 -2.99 11.52 21.68
C GLY A 199 -2.47 10.12 22.01
N LEU A 200 -1.56 9.56 21.20
CA LEU A 200 -0.90 8.29 21.51
C LEU A 200 -0.06 8.39 22.78
N SER A 201 0.73 9.45 22.90
CA SER A 201 1.55 9.71 24.09
C SER A 201 0.70 9.90 25.35
N HIS A 202 -0.49 10.48 25.19
CA HIS A 202 -1.41 10.70 26.30
C HIS A 202 -2.17 9.43 26.72
N TRP A 203 -2.73 8.66 25.78
CA TRP A 203 -3.55 7.49 26.11
C TRP A 203 -2.78 6.18 26.22
N PHE A 204 -1.59 6.07 25.62
CA PHE A 204 -0.77 4.87 25.60
C PHE A 204 0.71 5.16 25.97
N PRO A 205 1.01 5.82 27.10
CA PRO A 205 2.38 6.22 27.43
C PRO A 205 3.34 5.03 27.53
N GLN A 206 2.94 3.90 28.15
CA GLN A 206 3.80 2.72 28.29
C GLN A 206 4.08 2.02 26.96
N LEU A 207 3.15 2.11 26.00
CA LEU A 207 3.37 1.61 24.65
C LEU A 207 4.43 2.46 23.95
N MET A 208 4.31 3.79 24.05
CA MET A 208 5.22 4.72 23.41
C MET A 208 6.65 4.60 23.94
N GLU A 209 6.83 4.25 25.22
CA GLU A 209 8.15 3.94 25.81
C GLU A 209 8.81 2.69 25.19
N ARG A 210 8.02 1.73 24.71
CA ARG A 210 8.50 0.48 24.07
C ARG A 210 8.71 0.61 22.55
N LEU A 211 8.21 1.69 21.94
CA LEU A 211 8.35 1.94 20.50
C LEU A 211 9.55 2.84 20.23
N THR A 212 10.59 2.28 19.61
CA THR A 212 11.72 3.06 19.12
C THR A 212 11.35 3.70 17.79
N ARG A 213 11.12 5.01 17.79
CA ARG A 213 10.80 5.75 16.57
C ARG A 213 12.01 5.77 15.62
N LEU A 214 11.83 5.19 14.45
CA LEU A 214 12.83 5.15 13.39
C LEU A 214 12.68 6.37 12.46
N PRO A 215 13.74 6.81 11.78
CA PRO A 215 13.67 7.90 10.81
C PRO A 215 12.64 7.62 9.71
N SER A 216 11.92 8.65 9.28
CA SER A 216 11.08 8.60 8.09
C SER A 216 11.93 8.99 6.87
N MET A 217 11.73 8.30 5.75
CA MET A 217 12.27 8.67 4.44
C MET A 217 11.47 9.80 3.78
N GLU A 218 10.23 10.00 4.18
CA GLU A 218 9.53 11.25 3.86
C GLU A 218 10.04 12.37 4.77
N THR A 219 10.20 13.53 4.17
CA THR A 219 10.56 14.79 4.81
C THR A 219 9.49 15.83 4.48
N ASP A 220 9.60 17.02 5.06
CA ASP A 220 8.67 18.12 4.80
C ASP A 220 8.66 18.57 3.32
N THR A 221 9.70 18.19 2.57
CA THR A 221 9.86 18.57 1.16
C THR A 221 9.77 17.39 0.19
N VAL A 222 10.00 16.15 0.66
CA VAL A 222 10.02 14.96 -0.19
C VAL A 222 8.96 13.97 0.27
N HIS A 223 8.03 13.64 -0.63
CA HIS A 223 6.95 12.70 -0.38
C HIS A 223 7.05 11.50 -1.31
N LEU A 224 6.92 10.32 -0.70
CA LEU A 224 7.04 9.01 -1.34
C LEU A 224 5.67 8.32 -1.48
N LEU A 225 4.59 8.95 -1.00
CA LEU A 225 3.21 8.52 -1.28
C LEU A 225 3.00 7.04 -0.90
N ALA A 226 2.37 6.22 -1.75
CA ALA A 226 2.14 4.81 -1.42
C ALA A 226 3.41 3.94 -1.54
N ILE A 227 4.50 4.43 -2.15
CA ILE A 227 5.79 3.71 -2.20
C ILE A 227 6.62 3.86 -0.92
N LYS A 228 6.33 4.88 -0.08
CA LYS A 228 7.01 5.10 1.21
C LYS A 228 7.25 3.81 2.00
N PRO A 229 6.22 3.02 2.37
CA PRO A 229 6.44 1.86 3.22
C PRO A 229 7.39 0.82 2.62
N LEU A 230 7.50 0.74 1.29
CA LEU A 230 8.42 -0.17 0.62
C LEU A 230 9.85 0.31 0.67
N HIS A 231 10.05 1.62 0.56
CA HIS A 231 11.34 2.26 0.79
C HIS A 231 11.84 2.06 2.23
N GLU A 232 10.96 2.29 3.21
CA GLU A 232 11.25 2.08 4.63
C GLU A 232 11.58 0.62 4.91
N LEU A 233 10.74 -0.31 4.43
CA LEU A 233 10.98 -1.74 4.57
C LEU A 233 12.31 -2.17 3.94
N HIS A 234 12.62 -1.69 2.74
CA HIS A 234 13.89 -1.98 2.08
C HIS A 234 15.09 -1.50 2.90
N ARG A 235 15.01 -0.29 3.49
CA ARG A 235 16.05 0.26 4.37
C ARG A 235 16.24 -0.62 5.62
N GLU A 236 15.16 -0.97 6.30
CA GLU A 236 15.23 -1.75 7.54
C GLU A 236 15.71 -3.19 7.30
N ILE A 237 15.36 -3.79 6.17
CA ILE A 237 15.91 -5.09 5.72
C ILE A 237 17.42 -4.98 5.54
N ALA A 238 17.89 -3.94 4.85
CA ALA A 238 19.32 -3.72 4.61
C ALA A 238 20.11 -3.47 5.91
N GLN A 239 19.48 -2.82 6.90
CA GLN A 239 20.06 -2.56 8.21
C GLN A 239 19.97 -3.75 9.18
N ARG A 240 19.38 -4.87 8.74
CA ARG A 240 19.19 -6.09 9.55
C ARG A 240 18.45 -5.81 10.86
N HIS A 241 17.39 -5.01 10.79
CA HIS A 241 16.55 -4.75 11.95
C HIS A 241 16.09 -6.08 12.57
N SER A 242 16.42 -6.28 13.86
CA SER A 242 16.03 -7.46 14.62
C SER A 242 14.76 -7.19 15.40
N GLY A 243 13.80 -8.12 15.35
CA GLY A 243 12.54 -8.02 16.10
C GLY A 243 11.39 -7.43 15.28
N THR A 244 10.43 -6.85 16.01
CA THR A 244 9.17 -6.35 15.45
C THR A 244 9.34 -4.94 14.89
N LEU A 245 8.88 -4.77 13.65
CA LEU A 245 8.88 -3.50 12.94
C LEU A 245 7.46 -3.09 12.59
N PHE A 246 7.05 -1.93 13.08
CA PHE A 246 5.82 -1.27 12.66
C PHE A 246 6.12 -0.26 11.55
N ILE A 247 5.42 -0.35 10.43
CA ILE A 247 5.46 0.68 9.38
C ILE A 247 4.06 1.27 9.24
N THR A 248 3.96 2.59 9.35
CA THR A 248 2.68 3.30 9.33
C THR A 248 2.71 4.54 8.44
N THR A 249 1.59 4.83 7.78
CA THR A 249 1.46 5.94 6.83
C THR A 249 0.13 6.67 7.04
N LEU A 250 0.16 8.01 7.02
CA LEU A 250 -1.06 8.81 6.90
C LEU A 250 -1.52 8.84 5.46
N ALA A 251 -2.82 8.63 5.24
CA ALA A 251 -3.44 8.73 3.94
C ALA A 251 -4.61 9.73 3.95
N ALA A 252 -4.94 10.22 2.76
CA ALA A 252 -6.06 11.11 2.53
C ALA A 252 -7.37 10.53 3.11
N GLY A 253 -8.30 11.43 3.44
CA GLY A 253 -9.59 11.04 4.04
C GLY A 253 -9.54 10.75 5.54
N GLY A 254 -8.39 10.96 6.21
CA GLY A 254 -8.26 10.75 7.65
C GLY A 254 -7.93 9.30 8.00
N ARG A 255 -7.07 8.65 7.20
CA ARG A 255 -6.77 7.22 7.31
C ARG A 255 -5.33 6.97 7.78
N ILE A 256 -5.12 5.85 8.46
CA ILE A 256 -3.79 5.34 8.85
C ILE A 256 -3.64 3.92 8.29
N GLY A 257 -2.69 3.74 7.38
CA GLY A 257 -2.25 2.40 6.94
C GLY A 257 -1.18 1.87 7.88
N CYS A 258 -1.31 0.60 8.28
CA CYS A 258 -0.43 -0.03 9.26
C CYS A 258 -0.03 -1.43 8.84
N VAL A 259 1.22 -1.81 9.08
CA VAL A 259 1.71 -3.18 8.93
C VAL A 259 2.68 -3.52 10.06
N VAL A 260 2.67 -4.79 10.48
CA VAL A 260 3.66 -5.38 11.37
C VAL A 260 4.52 -6.33 10.55
N VAL A 261 5.82 -6.13 10.59
CA VAL A 261 6.82 -6.98 9.95
C VAL A 261 7.67 -7.62 11.03
N ARG A 262 7.89 -8.93 10.92
CA ARG A 262 8.73 -9.71 11.84
C ARG A 262 9.67 -10.62 11.08
N THR A 263 10.80 -10.93 11.68
CA THR A 263 11.62 -12.07 11.27
C THR A 263 11.10 -13.31 12.00
N ALA A 264 10.82 -14.40 11.28
CA ALA A 264 10.31 -15.62 11.89
C ALA A 264 11.37 -16.29 12.78
N GLU A 265 11.15 -16.28 14.10
CA GLU A 265 12.05 -16.93 15.07
C GLU A 265 11.59 -18.37 15.42
N ARG A 266 10.27 -18.60 15.51
CA ARG A 266 9.57 -19.90 15.63
C ARG A 266 8.11 -19.72 15.21
N ALA A 267 7.40 -20.82 14.89
CA ALA A 267 5.98 -20.76 14.53
C ALA A 267 5.16 -20.12 15.67
N LEU A 268 4.65 -18.91 15.43
CA LEU A 268 3.88 -18.15 16.42
C LEU A 268 2.49 -18.78 16.61
N PRO A 269 1.98 -18.88 17.85
CA PRO A 269 0.61 -19.29 18.09
C PRO A 269 -0.35 -18.12 17.79
N GLY A 270 -1.36 -18.42 16.97
CA GLY A 270 -2.68 -17.76 16.96
C GLY A 270 -2.73 -16.26 16.66
N ALA A 271 -3.22 -15.92 15.46
CA ALA A 271 -3.48 -14.54 15.06
C ALA A 271 -4.42 -13.80 16.03
N VAL A 272 -4.10 -12.54 16.33
CA VAL A 272 -5.03 -11.55 16.86
C VAL A 272 -6.24 -11.48 15.93
N GLN A 273 -7.45 -11.50 16.49
CA GLN A 273 -8.69 -11.38 15.72
C GLN A 273 -8.69 -10.04 14.97
N ARG A 274 -8.73 -10.09 13.64
CA ARG A 274 -8.72 -8.90 12.76
C ARG A 274 -10.11 -8.63 12.23
N ASP A 275 -10.46 -7.35 12.12
CA ASP A 275 -11.63 -6.94 11.37
C ASP A 275 -11.46 -7.38 9.91
N LYS A 276 -12.51 -8.02 9.36
CA LYS A 276 -12.44 -8.61 8.02
C LYS A 276 -12.25 -7.51 6.96
N PRO A 277 -11.23 -7.62 6.09
CA PRO A 277 -11.06 -6.68 4.99
C PRO A 277 -12.25 -6.69 4.04
N HIS A 278 -12.64 -5.51 3.56
CA HIS A 278 -13.80 -5.34 2.68
C HIS A 278 -13.42 -4.57 1.42
N ALA A 279 -13.47 -5.25 0.27
CA ALA A 279 -13.25 -4.63 -1.02
C ALA A 279 -14.56 -4.03 -1.56
N VAL A 280 -14.49 -2.77 -1.98
CA VAL A 280 -15.54 -2.07 -2.73
C VAL A 280 -15.20 -2.22 -4.21
N PRO A 281 -15.97 -3.00 -4.99
CA PRO A 281 -15.71 -3.14 -6.42
C PRO A 281 -15.97 -1.81 -7.14
N VAL A 282 -15.00 -1.37 -7.92
CA VAL A 282 -15.09 -0.18 -8.77
C VAL A 282 -14.93 -0.61 -10.23
N PRO A 283 -15.81 -0.18 -11.15
CA PRO A 283 -15.71 -0.54 -12.56
C PRO A 283 -14.38 -0.06 -13.16
N ALA A 284 -13.86 -0.81 -14.13
CA ALA A 284 -12.74 -0.37 -14.96
C ALA A 284 -13.22 0.71 -15.95
N GLY A 285 -13.51 1.90 -15.43
CA GLY A 285 -13.88 3.08 -16.21
C GLY A 285 -12.67 3.96 -16.50
N SER A 286 -12.75 4.74 -17.57
CA SER A 286 -11.83 5.86 -17.78
C SER A 286 -12.07 6.89 -16.69
N MET A 287 -11.01 7.34 -16.02
CA MET A 287 -11.11 8.47 -15.11
C MET A 287 -11.00 9.71 -15.96
N LEU A 288 -12.03 10.56 -15.91
CA LEU A 288 -12.01 11.81 -16.64
C LEU A 288 -11.16 12.83 -15.88
N PRO A 289 -10.33 13.63 -16.58
CA PRO A 289 -9.64 14.76 -15.97
C PRO A 289 -10.63 15.65 -15.19
N GLY A 290 -10.22 16.12 -14.02
CA GLY A 290 -11.09 16.93 -13.15
C GLY A 290 -12.09 16.15 -12.29
N MET A 291 -12.18 14.82 -12.39
CA MET A 291 -13.05 14.04 -11.51
C MET A 291 -12.36 13.75 -10.16
N PRO A 292 -13.07 13.91 -9.03
CA PRO A 292 -12.51 13.58 -7.73
C PRO A 292 -12.20 12.07 -7.63
N PRO A 293 -11.16 11.70 -6.87
CA PRO A 293 -10.90 10.32 -6.45
C PRO A 293 -12.08 9.59 -5.83
N ASP A 294 -12.14 8.25 -6.02
CA ASP A 294 -13.19 7.41 -5.44
C ASP A 294 -13.20 7.50 -3.91
N TYR A 295 -12.01 7.64 -3.29
CA TYR A 295 -11.88 7.83 -1.84
C TYR A 295 -12.44 9.15 -1.32
N CYS A 296 -12.77 10.11 -2.19
CA CYS A 296 -13.41 11.36 -1.81
C CYS A 296 -14.93 11.20 -1.61
N ASP A 297 -15.53 10.11 -2.09
CA ASP A 297 -16.95 9.86 -1.90
C ASP A 297 -17.27 9.69 -0.39
N PRO A 298 -18.17 10.51 0.18
CA PRO A 298 -18.54 10.46 1.59
C PRO A 298 -18.97 9.07 2.08
N GLN A 299 -19.54 8.24 1.20
CA GLN A 299 -20.04 6.91 1.57
C GLN A 299 -18.92 5.95 1.99
N TYR A 300 -17.68 6.19 1.55
CA TYR A 300 -16.53 5.32 1.82
C TYR A 300 -15.54 5.90 2.84
N ARG A 301 -15.80 7.08 3.40
CA ARG A 301 -14.79 7.82 4.17
C ARG A 301 -14.47 7.25 5.55
N TYR A 302 -15.34 6.40 6.11
CA TYR A 302 -15.38 6.13 7.56
C TYR A 302 -15.29 4.66 7.98
N VAL A 303 -14.91 3.76 7.07
CA VAL A 303 -14.91 2.30 7.35
C VAL A 303 -13.49 1.77 7.39
N ASP A 304 -13.15 1.12 8.50
CA ASP A 304 -11.85 0.44 8.68
C ASP A 304 -11.73 -0.74 7.71
N ASN A 305 -10.51 -1.03 7.26
CA ASN A 305 -10.20 -2.13 6.34
C ASN A 305 -11.01 -2.14 5.02
N GLN A 306 -11.64 -1.02 4.67
CA GLN A 306 -12.33 -0.82 3.40
C GLN A 306 -11.41 -0.16 2.37
N TYR A 307 -11.37 -0.71 1.16
CA TYR A 307 -10.58 -0.21 0.03
C TYR A 307 -11.29 -0.48 -1.29
N PHE A 308 -10.83 0.17 -2.35
CA PHE A 308 -11.40 0.01 -3.69
C PHE A 308 -10.62 -1.03 -4.49
N LEU A 309 -11.36 -1.85 -5.24
CA LEU A 309 -10.81 -2.91 -6.08
C LEU A 309 -11.39 -2.80 -7.49
N THR A 310 -10.52 -2.67 -8.47
CA THR A 310 -10.88 -2.73 -9.89
C THR A 310 -10.26 -3.97 -10.51
N GLU A 311 -11.07 -4.94 -10.92
CA GLU A 311 -10.57 -6.07 -11.71
C GLU A 311 -10.06 -5.57 -13.07
N MET A 312 -8.82 -5.92 -13.40
CA MET A 312 -8.25 -5.61 -14.69
C MET A 312 -8.54 -6.77 -15.63
N THR A 313 -9.58 -6.63 -16.44
CA THR A 313 -9.83 -7.61 -17.50
C THR A 313 -8.65 -7.61 -18.45
N LEU A 314 -8.02 -8.78 -18.62
CA LEU A 314 -7.21 -9.06 -19.79
C LEU A 314 -8.18 -9.00 -20.96
N CYS A 315 -8.29 -7.84 -21.60
CA CYS A 315 -9.05 -7.75 -22.82
C CYS A 315 -8.28 -8.60 -23.84
N SER A 316 -8.65 -9.88 -23.96
CA SER A 316 -8.46 -10.62 -25.18
C SER A 316 -9.29 -9.89 -26.21
N GLN A 317 -8.70 -8.88 -26.86
CA GLN A 317 -9.06 -8.64 -28.23
C GLN A 317 -8.68 -9.93 -28.95
N CYS A 318 -9.64 -10.86 -29.01
CA CYS A 318 -9.72 -11.81 -30.08
C CYS A 318 -9.47 -10.96 -31.32
N SER A 319 -8.34 -11.23 -31.96
CA SER A 319 -8.16 -10.97 -33.37
C SER A 319 -9.37 -11.59 -34.08
N ARG A 320 -10.44 -10.82 -34.25
CA ARG A 320 -11.12 -10.85 -35.53
C ARG A 320 -10.12 -10.23 -36.49
N THR A 321 -9.18 -11.06 -36.93
CA THR A 321 -8.88 -11.11 -38.35
C THR A 321 -10.23 -11.10 -39.03
N TRP A 322 -10.63 -9.92 -39.50
CA TRP A 322 -11.53 -9.83 -40.62
C TRP A 322 -10.80 -10.55 -41.73
N ASN A 323 -11.09 -11.85 -41.86
CA ASN A 323 -10.78 -12.57 -43.07
C ASN A 323 -11.62 -11.93 -44.15
N ASP A 324 -10.93 -11.54 -45.22
CA ASP A 324 -11.46 -11.45 -46.56
C ASP A 324 -12.50 -12.56 -46.81
N TYR A 325 -13.63 -12.20 -47.41
CA TYR A 325 -14.21 -12.91 -48.55
C TYR A 325 -15.32 -12.02 -49.15
N GLU A 326 -15.07 -11.63 -50.41
CA GLU A 326 -16.00 -11.37 -51.54
C GLU A 326 -17.19 -10.41 -51.37
#